data_AF-H3GVF9-F1
#
_entry.id   AF-H3GVF9-F1
#
_cell.length_a   1.000
_cell.length_b   1.000
_cell.length_c   1.000
_cell.angle_alpha   90.00
_cell.angle_beta   90.00
_cell.angle_gamma   90.00
#
_symmetry.space_group_name_H-M   'P 1'
#
loop_
_entity.id
_entity.type
_entity.pdbx_description
1 polymer ?
#
loop_
_entity_poly.entity_id
_entity_poly.type
_entity_poly.pdbx_seq_one_letter_code
_entity_poly.pdbx_strand_id
1 'polypeptide(L)'
;MQAASAGVNMPRAPPNDKEKRLMDVLLQIPEARVAPLLACVKGWPLEAQADLANWRPVLSKLHKLLLAALQQYPTLLLVEMEMEKTEQPIATQTEQEVTEQVFEILKFSAFLLENAANKAVYPSAEPVVALLGARNERVVFEATKVVAMLALPSQVHRYAADPTSFVDPAAGRNNLLRRRLLTVAQARGAPKNSLEVVEYLAAANLATSKDVEFQFYSTEQEGDEDMTSRVVNVTIPSYEMVVGPTTPPTEAACAAATTCERLIQQYKIPKRLHFQLFTQVRASYASRSVLARENLVVERLHALLALFSLFSDAWDVTNYVEQHPELTRSIVELIRVESIDRVPVRVRVTALLVLTALVNDRIGRAGGMGVLGRQSNVLQALGVVKGTPHATGSASPPALASDTADTDMDMSLAVAFVQATTDLLSPQEAEVLFCTCLRYLSAYKR
;
A
#
# COMPACT_ATOMS: atom_id res chain seq x y z
N MET A 1 -0.49 36.06 6.55
CA MET A 1 -0.78 34.61 6.63
C MET A 1 -2.03 34.17 5.83
N GLN A 2 -2.43 34.87 4.75
CA GLN A 2 -3.62 34.49 3.95
C GLN A 2 -3.35 34.17 2.46
N ALA A 3 -2.08 34.19 2.01
CA ALA A 3 -1.74 33.97 0.59
C ALA A 3 -1.39 32.51 0.23
N ALA A 4 -1.20 31.62 1.21
CA ALA A 4 -0.70 30.25 0.95
C ALA A 4 -1.79 29.20 0.67
N SER A 5 -3.07 29.49 0.93
CA SER A 5 -4.17 28.53 0.71
C SER A 5 -4.77 28.59 -0.71
N ALA A 6 -4.50 29.65 -1.48
CA ALA A 6 -5.10 29.83 -2.81
C ALA A 6 -4.47 28.92 -3.88
N GLY A 7 -3.21 28.50 -3.72
CA GLY A 7 -2.48 27.71 -4.72
C GLY A 7 -2.72 26.20 -4.67
N VAL A 8 -3.19 25.63 -3.56
CA VAL A 8 -3.33 24.16 -3.38
C VAL A 8 -4.53 23.60 -4.14
N ASN A 9 -5.50 24.45 -4.49
CA ASN A 9 -6.77 24.04 -5.10
C ASN A 9 -6.88 24.30 -6.60
N MET A 10 -5.92 25.01 -7.19
CA MET A 10 -5.93 25.33 -8.62
C MET A 10 -5.13 24.29 -9.40
N PRO A 11 -5.65 23.79 -10.53
CA PRO A 11 -4.87 22.91 -11.40
C PRO A 11 -3.70 23.66 -12.04
N ARG A 12 -2.55 23.00 -12.11
CA ARG A 12 -1.29 23.45 -12.72
C ARG A 12 -1.41 23.63 -14.23
N ALA A 13 -2.14 22.72 -14.87
CA ALA A 13 -2.41 22.71 -16.29
C ALA A 13 -3.81 22.13 -16.55
N PRO A 14 -4.48 22.54 -17.64
CA PRO A 14 -5.74 21.91 -18.03
C PRO A 14 -5.52 20.42 -18.37
N PRO A 15 -6.54 19.57 -18.16
CA PRO A 15 -6.43 18.17 -18.50
C PRO A 15 -6.30 17.98 -20.01
N ASN A 16 -5.54 16.98 -20.43
CA ASN A 16 -5.42 16.61 -21.86
C ASN A 16 -6.79 16.14 -22.40
N ASP A 17 -7.03 16.20 -23.70
CA ASP A 17 -8.28 15.74 -24.34
C ASP A 17 -8.64 14.29 -23.99
N LYS A 18 -7.65 13.40 -23.94
CA LYS A 18 -7.86 11.99 -23.52
C LYS A 18 -8.30 11.89 -22.05
N GLU A 19 -7.69 12.70 -21.19
CA GLU A 19 -7.99 12.78 -19.75
C GLU A 19 -9.39 13.33 -19.52
N LYS A 20 -9.72 14.44 -20.19
CA LYS A 20 -11.03 15.08 -20.14
C LYS A 20 -12.15 14.14 -20.60
N ARG A 21 -11.95 13.41 -21.70
CA ARG A 21 -12.91 12.40 -22.17
C ARG A 21 -13.18 11.31 -21.12
N LEU A 22 -12.13 10.81 -20.46
CA LEU A 22 -12.28 9.81 -19.41
C LEU A 22 -13.04 10.38 -18.20
N MET A 23 -12.70 11.60 -17.79
CA MET A 23 -13.41 12.31 -16.71
C MET A 23 -14.90 12.51 -17.05
N ASP A 24 -15.21 12.97 -18.26
CA ASP A 24 -16.59 13.20 -18.70
C ASP A 24 -17.42 11.91 -18.69
N VAL A 25 -16.85 10.80 -19.16
CA VAL A 25 -17.51 9.48 -19.11
C VAL A 25 -17.78 9.06 -17.66
N LEU A 26 -16.80 9.21 -16.76
CA LEU A 26 -16.94 8.86 -15.35
C LEU A 26 -17.96 9.75 -14.62
N LEU A 27 -18.10 11.01 -15.02
CA LEU A 27 -19.08 11.93 -14.45
C LEU A 27 -20.51 11.62 -14.92
N GLN A 28 -20.69 11.31 -16.21
CA GLN A 28 -22.00 11.11 -16.82
C GLN A 28 -22.61 9.72 -16.55
N ILE A 29 -21.79 8.71 -16.26
CA ILE A 29 -22.27 7.34 -16.09
C ILE A 29 -23.13 7.17 -14.81
N PRO A 30 -24.22 6.38 -14.83
CA PRO A 30 -24.98 6.06 -13.61
C PRO A 30 -24.13 5.32 -12.57
N GLU A 31 -24.44 5.51 -11.28
CA GLU A 31 -23.67 4.94 -10.15
C GLU A 31 -23.55 3.41 -10.22
N ALA A 32 -24.63 2.72 -10.58
CA ALA A 32 -24.66 1.26 -10.76
C ALA A 32 -23.71 0.74 -11.86
N ARG A 33 -23.28 1.63 -12.77
CA ARG A 33 -22.43 1.29 -13.92
C ARG A 33 -20.97 1.73 -13.73
N VAL A 34 -20.65 2.36 -12.61
CA VAL A 34 -19.27 2.81 -12.29
C VAL A 34 -18.34 1.60 -12.15
N ALA A 35 -18.71 0.57 -11.38
CA ALA A 35 -17.83 -0.57 -11.12
C ALA A 35 -17.46 -1.35 -12.39
N PRO A 36 -18.40 -1.74 -13.28
CA PRO A 36 -18.05 -2.43 -14.52
C PRO A 36 -17.16 -1.59 -15.45
N LEU A 37 -17.36 -0.26 -15.48
CA LEU A 37 -16.53 0.64 -16.27
C LEU A 37 -15.09 0.69 -15.72
N LEU A 38 -14.94 0.86 -14.40
CA LEU A 38 -13.62 0.89 -13.76
C LEU A 38 -12.89 -0.45 -13.88
N ALA A 39 -13.61 -1.58 -13.85
CA ALA A 39 -13.04 -2.91 -14.06
C ALA A 39 -12.35 -3.08 -15.43
N CYS A 40 -12.77 -2.30 -16.43
CA CYS A 40 -12.16 -2.27 -17.76
C CYS A 40 -10.81 -1.52 -17.77
N VAL A 41 -10.53 -0.69 -16.76
CA VAL A 41 -9.26 0.01 -16.62
C VAL A 41 -8.25 -0.93 -15.95
N LYS A 42 -7.26 -1.39 -16.72
CA LYS A 42 -6.22 -2.31 -16.23
C LYS A 42 -4.95 -1.62 -15.74
N GLY A 43 -4.80 -0.33 -16.03
CA GLY A 43 -3.67 0.49 -15.59
C GLY A 43 -3.91 1.95 -15.95
N TRP A 44 -2.96 2.82 -15.60
CA TRP A 44 -3.04 4.23 -15.94
C TRP A 44 -2.85 4.41 -17.47
N PRO A 45 -3.88 4.86 -18.21
CA PRO A 45 -3.86 4.83 -19.67
C PRO A 45 -3.23 6.07 -20.30
N LEU A 46 -2.73 7.02 -19.48
CA LEU A 46 -2.25 8.31 -19.94
C LEU A 46 -0.74 8.42 -19.73
N GLU A 47 -0.03 8.90 -20.75
CA GLU A 47 1.42 9.08 -20.67
C GLU A 47 1.82 10.23 -19.74
N ALA A 48 0.96 11.25 -19.61
CA ALA A 48 1.20 12.43 -18.78
C ALA A 48 0.86 12.17 -17.30
N GLN A 49 1.59 12.87 -16.42
CA GLN A 49 1.26 12.91 -15.00
C GLN A 49 -0.07 13.66 -14.80
N ALA A 50 -1.01 13.06 -14.08
CA ALA A 50 -2.29 13.70 -13.76
C ALA A 50 -2.09 14.84 -12.75
N ASP A 51 -2.87 15.90 -12.90
CA ASP A 51 -3.06 16.87 -11.82
C ASP A 51 -4.36 16.54 -11.07
N LEU A 52 -4.22 16.08 -9.82
CA LEU A 52 -5.37 15.65 -9.02
C LEU A 52 -6.40 16.77 -8.77
N ALA A 53 -5.99 18.04 -8.88
CA ALA A 53 -6.93 19.16 -8.79
C ALA A 53 -7.95 19.16 -9.94
N ASN A 54 -7.56 18.75 -11.16
CA ASN A 54 -8.48 18.57 -12.29
C ASN A 54 -9.49 17.45 -12.02
N TRP A 55 -9.05 16.38 -11.38
CA TRP A 55 -9.86 15.19 -11.10
C TRP A 55 -10.87 15.38 -9.96
N ARG A 56 -10.89 16.53 -9.28
CA ARG A 56 -11.75 16.79 -8.12
C ARG A 56 -13.22 16.40 -8.34
N PRO A 57 -13.90 16.73 -9.46
CA PRO A 57 -15.30 16.36 -9.65
C PRO A 57 -15.51 14.84 -9.67
N VAL A 58 -14.62 14.10 -10.36
CA VAL A 58 -14.65 12.64 -10.42
C VAL A 58 -14.39 12.05 -9.03
N LEU A 59 -13.34 12.53 -8.35
CA LEU A 59 -12.98 12.08 -7.01
C LEU A 59 -14.09 12.35 -6.00
N SER A 60 -14.79 13.48 -6.09
CA SER A 60 -15.96 13.76 -5.25
C SER A 60 -17.12 12.81 -5.51
N LYS A 61 -17.35 12.41 -6.77
CA LYS A 61 -18.35 11.38 -7.09
C LYS A 61 -17.97 10.02 -6.50
N LEU A 62 -16.73 9.59 -6.71
CA LEU A 62 -16.22 8.32 -6.16
C LEU A 62 -16.22 8.32 -4.63
N HIS A 63 -15.88 9.46 -4.01
CA HIS A 63 -15.93 9.66 -2.56
C HIS A 63 -17.34 9.46 -2.01
N LYS A 64 -18.36 10.05 -2.64
CA LYS A 64 -19.76 9.86 -2.24
C LYS A 64 -20.18 8.40 -2.32
N LEU A 65 -19.77 7.68 -3.36
CA LEU A 65 -20.05 6.25 -3.50
C LEU A 65 -19.40 5.43 -2.38
N LEU A 66 -18.14 5.73 -2.01
CA LEU A 66 -17.47 5.05 -0.90
C LEU A 66 -18.18 5.33 0.44
N LEU A 67 -18.59 6.56 0.70
CA LEU A 67 -19.34 6.91 1.91
C LEU A 67 -20.70 6.21 1.94
N ALA A 68 -21.43 6.22 0.83
CA ALA A 68 -22.72 5.55 0.70
C ALA A 68 -22.60 4.05 0.98
N ALA A 69 -21.59 3.38 0.40
CA ALA A 69 -21.31 1.98 0.62
C ALA A 69 -21.07 1.67 2.11
N LEU A 70 -20.20 2.44 2.77
CA LEU A 70 -19.87 2.26 4.19
C LEU A 70 -21.06 2.52 5.13
N GLN A 71 -21.95 3.47 4.77
CA GLN A 71 -23.14 3.81 5.56
C GLN A 71 -24.28 2.80 5.36
N GLN A 72 -24.51 2.35 4.12
CA GLN A 72 -25.57 1.41 3.78
C GLN A 72 -25.24 -0.02 4.21
N TYR A 73 -23.95 -0.40 4.16
CA TYR A 73 -23.48 -1.74 4.53
C TYR A 73 -22.34 -1.63 5.56
N PRO A 74 -22.64 -1.36 6.84
CA PRO A 74 -21.64 -1.36 7.90
C PRO A 74 -20.92 -2.71 8.02
N THR A 75 -21.59 -3.80 7.60
CA THR A 75 -21.01 -5.14 7.52
C THR A 75 -19.82 -5.22 6.58
N LEU A 76 -19.57 -4.25 5.68
CA LEU A 76 -18.34 -4.25 4.87
C LEU A 76 -17.07 -4.16 5.72
N LEU A 77 -17.17 -3.62 6.94
CA LEU A 77 -16.08 -3.49 7.88
C LEU A 77 -16.13 -4.59 8.94
N LEU A 78 -14.98 -5.22 9.20
CA LEU A 78 -14.78 -6.05 10.39
C LEU A 78 -14.50 -5.15 11.61
N VAL A 79 -13.64 -4.15 11.42
CA VAL A 79 -13.24 -3.22 12.48
C VAL A 79 -14.00 -1.92 12.28
N GLU A 80 -15.12 -1.81 12.98
CA GLU A 80 -16.00 -0.65 12.93
C GLU A 80 -15.23 0.66 13.17
N MET A 81 -15.61 1.67 12.40
CA MET A 81 -15.19 3.05 12.60
C MET A 81 -16.43 3.94 12.61
N GLU A 82 -16.48 4.86 13.56
CA GLU A 82 -17.49 5.92 13.54
C GLU A 82 -17.19 6.84 12.36
N MET A 83 -18.18 6.99 11.47
CA MET A 83 -18.13 7.89 10.32
C MET A 83 -19.29 8.86 10.37
N GLU A 84 -19.09 10.07 9.86
CA GLU A 84 -20.16 11.06 9.73
C GLU A 84 -21.30 10.49 8.87
N LYS A 85 -22.52 10.54 9.38
CA LYS A 85 -23.72 10.03 8.70
C LYS A 85 -24.12 11.02 7.61
N THR A 86 -24.20 10.55 6.37
CA THR A 86 -24.72 11.31 5.23
C THR A 86 -26.09 10.73 4.90
N GLU A 87 -27.11 11.60 4.83
CA GLU A 87 -28.46 11.19 4.41
C GLU A 87 -28.43 10.91 2.90
N GLN A 88 -28.24 9.65 2.51
CA GLN A 88 -28.36 9.23 1.11
C GLN A 88 -29.38 8.10 0.98
N PRO A 89 -30.19 8.12 -0.10
CA PRO A 89 -31.23 7.12 -0.32
C PRO A 89 -30.62 5.72 -0.50
N ILE A 90 -31.34 4.73 0.03
CA ILE A 90 -30.98 3.31 0.00
C ILE A 90 -31.08 2.82 -1.44
N ALA A 91 -29.96 2.41 -2.03
CA ALA A 91 -29.96 1.71 -3.30
C ALA A 91 -30.24 0.22 -3.06
N THR A 92 -31.07 -0.41 -3.90
CA THR A 92 -31.31 -1.86 -3.92
C THR A 92 -30.12 -2.61 -4.55
N GLN A 93 -28.94 -2.55 -3.92
CA GLN A 93 -27.76 -3.30 -4.35
C GLN A 93 -27.52 -4.49 -3.41
N THR A 94 -26.86 -5.53 -3.92
CA THR A 94 -26.38 -6.64 -3.08
C THR A 94 -25.05 -6.26 -2.42
N GLU A 95 -24.74 -6.82 -1.24
CA GLU A 95 -23.46 -6.58 -0.55
C GLU A 95 -22.25 -6.94 -1.44
N GLN A 96 -22.40 -7.94 -2.31
CA GLN A 96 -21.38 -8.34 -3.28
C GLN A 96 -21.13 -7.25 -4.33
N GLU A 97 -22.19 -6.67 -4.90
CA GLU A 97 -22.06 -5.58 -5.89
C GLU A 97 -21.40 -4.35 -5.28
N VAL A 98 -21.76 -4.00 -4.05
CA VAL A 98 -21.16 -2.89 -3.31
C VAL A 98 -19.69 -3.18 -3.02
N THR A 99 -19.35 -4.41 -2.63
CA THR A 99 -17.95 -4.81 -2.39
C THR A 99 -17.10 -4.67 -3.65
N GLU A 100 -17.59 -5.13 -4.81
CA GLU A 100 -16.88 -4.98 -6.08
C GLU A 100 -16.81 -3.51 -6.53
N GLN A 101 -17.84 -2.70 -6.23
CA GLN A 101 -17.80 -1.26 -6.48
C GLN A 101 -16.71 -0.59 -5.65
N VAL A 102 -16.64 -0.86 -4.35
CA VAL A 102 -15.58 -0.33 -3.47
C VAL A 102 -14.21 -0.77 -3.96
N PHE A 103 -14.04 -2.05 -4.31
CA PHE A 103 -12.78 -2.59 -4.84
C PHE A 103 -12.32 -1.84 -6.09
N GLU A 104 -13.19 -1.69 -7.11
CA GLU A 104 -12.79 -1.04 -8.36
C GLU A 104 -12.55 0.47 -8.20
N ILE A 105 -13.26 1.14 -7.27
CA ILE A 105 -12.97 2.53 -6.92
C ILE A 105 -11.58 2.67 -6.31
N LEU A 106 -11.22 1.80 -5.35
CA LEU A 106 -9.90 1.83 -4.71
C LEU A 106 -8.79 1.55 -5.72
N LYS A 107 -8.96 0.52 -6.55
CA LYS A 107 -8.00 0.14 -7.59
C LYS A 107 -7.77 1.28 -8.59
N PHE A 108 -8.84 1.93 -9.06
CA PHE A 108 -8.72 3.11 -9.93
C PHE A 108 -8.03 4.28 -9.21
N SER A 109 -8.38 4.53 -7.95
CA SER A 109 -7.76 5.58 -7.14
C SER A 109 -6.26 5.34 -6.96
N ALA A 110 -5.84 4.08 -6.78
CA ALA A 110 -4.43 3.72 -6.71
C ALA A 110 -3.70 4.04 -8.02
N PHE A 111 -4.23 3.66 -9.18
CA PHE A 111 -3.63 3.99 -10.49
C PHE A 111 -3.48 5.50 -10.72
N LEU A 112 -4.53 6.26 -10.39
CA LEU A 112 -4.52 7.70 -10.51
C LEU A 112 -3.47 8.33 -9.58
N LEU A 113 -3.46 7.96 -8.30
CA LEU A 113 -2.55 8.51 -7.30
C LEU A 113 -1.09 8.15 -7.56
N GLU A 114 -0.82 6.96 -8.09
CA GLU A 114 0.52 6.54 -8.50
C GLU A 114 1.11 7.51 -9.53
N ASN A 115 0.25 8.04 -10.41
CA ASN A 115 0.63 8.89 -11.54
C ASN A 115 0.19 10.36 -11.38
N ALA A 116 -0.13 10.81 -10.17
CA ALA A 116 -0.65 12.17 -9.94
C ALA A 116 0.31 13.10 -9.18
N ALA A 117 0.18 14.40 -9.45
CA ALA A 117 0.63 15.49 -8.60
C ALA A 117 -0.53 16.06 -7.75
N ASN A 118 -0.26 17.01 -6.84
CA ASN A 118 -1.27 17.66 -5.99
C ASN A 118 -2.14 16.69 -5.16
N LYS A 119 -1.49 15.63 -4.63
CA LYS A 119 -2.13 14.56 -3.86
C LYS A 119 -2.86 15.03 -2.59
N ALA A 120 -2.54 16.23 -2.10
CA ALA A 120 -3.21 16.86 -0.96
C ALA A 120 -4.72 17.09 -1.17
N VAL A 121 -5.19 17.13 -2.42
CA VAL A 121 -6.60 17.35 -2.77
C VAL A 121 -7.45 16.07 -2.68
N TYR A 122 -6.84 14.89 -2.45
CA TYR A 122 -7.56 13.62 -2.40
C TYR A 122 -8.62 13.58 -1.27
N PRO A 123 -9.92 13.46 -1.59
CA PRO A 123 -10.99 13.62 -0.58
C PRO A 123 -11.24 12.35 0.24
N SER A 124 -10.90 11.17 -0.28
CA SER A 124 -11.29 9.88 0.30
C SER A 124 -10.27 9.30 1.28
N ALA A 125 -9.47 10.14 1.95
CA ALA A 125 -8.49 9.64 2.92
C ALA A 125 -9.17 8.85 4.05
N GLU A 126 -10.22 9.39 4.68
CA GLU A 126 -10.91 8.75 5.81
C GLU A 126 -11.61 7.43 5.44
N PRO A 127 -12.44 7.35 4.36
CA PRO A 127 -13.00 6.07 3.91
C PRO A 127 -11.92 5.01 3.65
N VAL A 128 -10.78 5.40 3.06
CA VAL A 128 -9.67 4.48 2.80
C VAL A 128 -9.06 3.96 4.11
N VAL A 129 -8.90 4.80 5.14
CA VAL A 129 -8.44 4.36 6.46
C VAL A 129 -9.42 3.35 7.06
N ALA A 130 -10.73 3.57 6.93
CA ALA A 130 -11.75 2.64 7.38
C ALA A 130 -11.63 1.27 6.70
N LEU A 131 -11.49 1.29 5.37
CA LEU A 131 -11.38 0.10 4.52
C LEU A 131 -10.11 -0.74 4.74
N LEU A 132 -9.10 -0.24 5.46
CA LEU A 132 -8.02 -1.10 5.96
C LEU A 132 -8.54 -2.22 6.89
N GLY A 133 -9.70 -1.99 7.54
CA GLY A 133 -10.40 -2.97 8.36
C GLY A 133 -11.60 -3.64 7.66
N ALA A 134 -11.64 -3.63 6.33
CA ALA A 134 -12.70 -4.28 5.56
C ALA A 134 -12.69 -5.81 5.71
N ARG A 135 -13.85 -6.47 5.54
CA ARG A 135 -13.97 -7.94 5.60
C ARG A 135 -13.28 -8.64 4.44
N ASN A 136 -13.36 -8.05 3.25
CA ASN A 136 -12.84 -8.64 2.03
C ASN A 136 -11.35 -8.33 1.87
N GLU A 137 -10.52 -9.37 1.76
CA GLU A 137 -9.06 -9.23 1.65
C GLU A 137 -8.61 -8.40 0.43
N ARG A 138 -9.34 -8.45 -0.69
CA ARG A 138 -9.02 -7.66 -1.90
C ARG A 138 -9.20 -6.17 -1.65
N VAL A 139 -10.24 -5.79 -0.89
CA VAL A 139 -10.51 -4.40 -0.52
C VAL A 139 -9.42 -3.86 0.40
N VAL A 140 -8.98 -4.66 1.40
CA VAL A 140 -7.89 -4.26 2.31
C VAL A 140 -6.58 -4.07 1.55
N PHE A 141 -6.27 -4.97 0.62
CA PHE A 141 -5.08 -4.89 -0.22
C PHE A 141 -5.06 -3.59 -1.04
N GLU A 142 -6.15 -3.28 -1.76
CA GLU A 142 -6.24 -2.05 -2.55
C GLU A 142 -6.30 -0.79 -1.69
N ALA A 143 -6.96 -0.81 -0.52
CA ALA A 143 -6.97 0.31 0.40
C ALA A 143 -5.55 0.63 0.89
N THR A 144 -4.77 -0.40 1.23
CA THR A 144 -3.35 -0.24 1.61
C THR A 144 -2.53 0.32 0.46
N LYS A 145 -2.77 -0.15 -0.77
CA LYS A 145 -2.12 0.40 -1.98
C LYS A 145 -2.47 1.87 -2.20
N VAL A 146 -3.73 2.27 -2.05
CA VAL A 146 -4.16 3.68 -2.17
C VAL A 146 -3.41 4.57 -1.20
N VAL A 147 -3.25 4.16 0.07
CA VAL A 147 -2.47 4.92 1.06
C VAL A 147 -1.01 5.04 0.62
N ALA A 148 -0.40 3.95 0.16
CA ALA A 148 0.98 3.96 -0.31
C ALA A 148 1.17 4.87 -1.53
N MET A 149 0.27 4.82 -2.51
CA MET A 149 0.31 5.67 -3.69
C MET A 149 0.07 7.15 -3.35
N LEU A 150 -0.77 7.43 -2.35
CA LEU A 150 -0.97 8.78 -1.81
C LEU A 150 0.32 9.32 -1.15
N ALA A 151 1.10 8.43 -0.55
CA ALA A 151 2.34 8.76 0.13
C ALA A 151 3.54 8.99 -0.80
N LEU A 152 3.51 8.38 -2.00
CA LEU A 152 4.59 8.51 -2.98
C LEU A 152 4.82 9.97 -3.37
N PRO A 153 6.09 10.44 -3.39
CA PRO A 153 6.41 11.76 -3.92
C PRO A 153 5.98 11.86 -5.38
N SER A 154 5.67 13.07 -5.83
CA SER A 154 5.43 13.32 -7.25
C SER A 154 6.72 13.04 -8.04
N GLN A 155 6.58 12.55 -9.27
CA GLN A 155 7.73 12.28 -10.14
C GLN A 155 8.38 13.60 -10.58
N VAL A 156 9.47 13.99 -9.91
CA VAL A 156 10.15 15.28 -10.07
C VAL A 156 10.82 15.44 -11.45
N HIS A 157 11.07 14.34 -12.16
CA HIS A 157 11.82 14.36 -13.42
C HIS A 157 11.07 14.98 -14.62
N ARG A 158 9.79 15.36 -14.46
CA ARG A 158 9.01 16.01 -15.53
C ARG A 158 8.74 17.50 -15.33
N TYR A 159 8.84 18.02 -14.11
CA TYR A 159 8.62 19.44 -13.83
C TYR A 159 9.53 19.92 -12.68
N ALA A 160 10.18 21.06 -12.89
CA ALA A 160 11.02 21.72 -11.89
C ALA A 160 10.26 21.89 -10.55
N ALA A 161 10.97 21.70 -9.44
CA ALA A 161 10.45 21.63 -8.07
C ALA A 161 9.33 22.64 -7.75
N ASP A 162 8.08 22.18 -7.83
CA ASP A 162 6.91 22.96 -7.47
C ASP A 162 6.74 22.95 -5.93
N PRO A 163 6.72 24.11 -5.25
CA PRO A 163 6.52 24.18 -3.80
C PRO A 163 5.19 23.55 -3.33
N THR A 164 4.16 23.44 -4.18
CA THR A 164 2.89 22.77 -3.85
C THR A 164 2.97 21.25 -3.92
N SER A 165 4.00 20.69 -4.58
CA SER A 165 4.27 19.24 -4.58
C SER A 165 4.58 18.70 -3.18
N PHE A 166 4.87 19.58 -2.23
CA PHE A 166 5.31 19.23 -0.88
C PHE A 166 4.24 19.44 0.18
N VAL A 167 2.99 19.73 -0.23
CA VAL A 167 1.87 19.79 0.72
C VAL A 167 1.52 18.36 1.15
N ASP A 168 1.63 18.10 2.45
CA ASP A 168 1.31 16.80 3.02
C ASP A 168 -0.16 16.46 2.77
N PRO A 169 -0.45 15.24 2.28
CA PRO A 169 -1.83 14.80 2.18
C PRO A 169 -2.44 14.69 3.57
N ALA A 170 -3.75 14.90 3.68
CA ALA A 170 -4.50 14.83 4.94
C ALA A 170 -4.25 13.50 5.71
N ALA A 171 -3.97 12.42 4.97
CA ALA A 171 -3.60 11.12 5.54
C ALA A 171 -2.40 11.18 6.50
N GLY A 172 -1.42 12.06 6.28
CA GLY A 172 -0.22 12.18 7.12
C GLY A 172 -0.48 12.70 8.53
N ARG A 173 -1.69 13.22 8.81
CA ARG A 173 -2.09 13.68 10.16
C ARG A 173 -2.96 12.66 10.90
N ASN A 174 -3.23 11.50 10.29
CA ASN A 174 -4.16 10.52 10.84
C ASN A 174 -3.43 9.50 11.73
N ASN A 175 -3.57 9.66 13.06
CA ASN A 175 -2.96 8.76 14.04
C ASN A 175 -3.48 7.32 13.97
N LEU A 176 -4.76 7.14 13.63
CA LEU A 176 -5.34 5.80 13.46
C LEU A 176 -4.72 5.09 12.27
N LEU A 177 -4.54 5.80 11.15
CA LEU A 177 -3.86 5.28 9.98
C LEU A 177 -2.44 4.83 10.35
N ARG A 178 -1.65 5.69 11.00
CA ARG A 178 -0.30 5.34 11.47
C ARG A 178 -0.27 4.06 12.30
N ARG A 179 -1.17 3.93 13.28
CA ARG A 179 -1.27 2.73 14.14
C ARG A 179 -1.66 1.48 13.36
N ARG A 180 -2.61 1.57 12.43
CA ARG A 180 -3.02 0.46 11.56
C ARG A 180 -1.85 0.04 10.66
N LEU A 181 -1.17 0.98 10.02
CA LEU A 181 -0.01 0.69 9.17
C LEU A 181 1.15 0.07 9.96
N LEU A 182 1.45 0.54 11.18
CA LEU A 182 2.44 -0.10 12.06
C LEU A 182 2.06 -1.54 12.38
N THR A 183 0.77 -1.80 12.61
CA THR A 183 0.28 -3.16 12.86
C THR A 183 0.44 -4.07 11.63
N VAL A 184 0.19 -3.54 10.42
CA VAL A 184 0.43 -4.25 9.16
C VAL A 184 1.94 -4.46 8.92
N ALA A 185 2.80 -3.48 9.22
CA ALA A 185 4.24 -3.57 9.05
C ALA A 185 4.90 -4.58 10.01
N GLN A 186 4.42 -4.66 11.25
CA GLN A 186 4.89 -5.59 12.27
C GLN A 186 4.52 -7.05 11.97
N ALA A 187 3.43 -7.28 11.22
CA ALA A 187 2.96 -8.56 10.70
C ALA A 187 3.37 -9.80 11.53
N ARG A 188 2.79 -9.95 12.74
CA ARG A 188 3.01 -11.16 13.55
C ARG A 188 2.54 -12.38 12.75
N GLY A 189 3.46 -13.32 12.47
CA GLY A 189 3.19 -14.51 11.65
C GLY A 189 3.61 -14.40 10.18
N ALA A 190 4.06 -13.23 9.71
CA ALA A 190 4.70 -13.08 8.40
C ALA A 190 6.22 -13.30 8.48
N PRO A 191 6.89 -13.64 7.36
CA PRO A 191 8.35 -13.79 7.32
C PRO A 191 9.05 -12.51 7.82
N LYS A 192 9.99 -12.65 8.75
CA LYS A 192 10.60 -11.53 9.49
C LYS A 192 11.86 -10.99 8.82
N ASN A 193 12.65 -11.86 8.23
CA ASN A 193 13.89 -11.52 7.51
C ASN A 193 13.77 -11.82 6.01
N SER A 194 14.70 -11.33 5.20
CA SER A 194 14.66 -11.51 3.74
C SER A 194 14.73 -12.96 3.29
N LEU A 195 15.55 -13.79 3.95
CA LEU A 195 15.68 -15.20 3.59
C LEU A 195 14.34 -15.93 3.79
N GLU A 196 13.68 -15.69 4.92
CA GLU A 196 12.33 -16.17 5.20
C GLU A 196 11.32 -15.64 4.17
N VAL A 197 11.45 -14.39 3.70
CA VAL A 197 10.55 -13.84 2.65
C VAL A 197 10.76 -14.57 1.33
N VAL A 198 12.02 -14.77 0.91
CA VAL A 198 12.36 -15.47 -0.33
C VAL A 198 11.93 -16.93 -0.28
N GLU A 199 12.14 -17.61 0.85
CA GLU A 199 11.64 -18.96 1.10
C GLU A 199 10.11 -19.00 1.13
N TYR A 200 9.46 -18.05 1.79
CA TYR A 200 8.00 -17.95 1.86
C TYR A 200 7.37 -17.75 0.48
N LEU A 201 7.97 -16.91 -0.38
CA LEU A 201 7.53 -16.72 -1.76
C LEU A 201 7.76 -17.99 -2.59
N ALA A 202 8.91 -18.65 -2.42
CA ALA A 202 9.29 -19.85 -3.16
C ALA A 202 8.65 -21.16 -2.64
N ALA A 203 8.08 -21.17 -1.44
CA ALA A 203 7.55 -22.37 -0.79
C ALA A 203 6.37 -22.91 -1.59
N ALA A 204 6.64 -23.86 -2.49
CA ALA A 204 5.66 -24.37 -3.43
C ALA A 204 4.46 -25.01 -2.71
N ASN A 205 4.65 -25.70 -1.58
CA ASN A 205 3.61 -26.33 -0.75
C ASN A 205 4.17 -26.79 0.62
N LEU A 206 4.74 -25.90 1.43
CA LEU A 206 5.12 -26.32 2.78
C LEU A 206 3.90 -26.28 3.70
N ALA A 207 3.51 -27.48 4.14
CA ALA A 207 2.66 -27.77 5.29
C ALA A 207 3.29 -27.27 6.61
N THR A 208 3.81 -26.05 6.65
CA THR A 208 4.15 -25.37 7.90
C THR A 208 2.87 -24.78 8.48
N SER A 209 1.95 -25.67 8.85
CA SER A 209 0.99 -25.42 9.92
C SER A 209 1.79 -25.35 11.22
N LYS A 210 2.60 -24.29 11.39
CA LYS A 210 2.91 -23.86 12.75
C LYS A 210 1.59 -23.34 13.27
N ASP A 211 1.06 -23.94 14.33
CA ASP A 211 -0.10 -23.40 15.03
C ASP A 211 0.20 -21.94 15.37
N VAL A 212 -0.41 -21.03 14.61
CA VAL A 212 -0.18 -19.60 14.79
C VAL A 212 -1.04 -19.21 15.98
N GLU A 213 -0.38 -18.99 17.11
CA GLU A 213 -1.05 -18.51 18.32
C GLU A 213 -1.10 -16.98 18.37
N PHE A 214 -2.28 -16.46 18.69
CA PHE A 214 -2.49 -15.08 19.08
C PHE A 214 -2.57 -15.01 20.61
N GLN A 215 -1.75 -14.17 21.22
CA GLN A 215 -1.66 -14.07 22.69
C GLN A 215 -2.02 -12.67 23.15
N PHE A 216 -2.83 -12.57 24.20
CA PHE A 216 -3.16 -11.30 24.86
C PHE A 216 -3.41 -11.47 26.36
N TYR A 217 -3.23 -10.37 27.10
CA TYR A 217 -3.53 -10.34 28.52
C TYR A 217 -5.01 -10.00 28.73
N SER A 218 -5.71 -10.86 29.46
CA SER A 218 -7.09 -10.64 29.92
C SER A 218 -7.06 -10.27 31.40
N THR A 219 -7.72 -9.17 31.75
CA THR A 219 -8.07 -8.82 33.13
C THR A 219 -9.51 -9.26 33.34
N GLU A 220 -9.76 -10.28 34.16
CA GLU A 220 -11.14 -10.57 34.56
C GLU A 220 -11.62 -9.44 35.47
N GLN A 221 -12.77 -8.85 35.13
CA GLN A 221 -13.46 -7.89 35.97
C GLN A 221 -14.70 -8.60 36.49
N GLU A 222 -14.64 -9.04 37.75
CA GLU A 222 -15.73 -9.03 38.74
C GLU A 222 -15.30 -9.83 39.99
N GLY A 223 -14.98 -9.11 41.08
CA GLY A 223 -15.15 -9.61 42.45
C GLY A 223 -13.94 -10.10 43.24
N ASP A 224 -12.74 -10.22 42.66
CA ASP A 224 -11.56 -10.71 43.39
C ASP A 224 -10.54 -9.58 43.66
N GLU A 225 -10.10 -9.45 44.91
CA GLU A 225 -9.16 -8.40 45.35
C GLU A 225 -7.74 -8.58 44.77
N ASP A 226 -7.47 -9.73 44.12
CA ASP A 226 -6.24 -10.02 43.40
C ASP A 226 -6.43 -9.95 41.88
N MET A 227 -6.13 -8.79 41.29
CA MET A 227 -6.06 -8.57 39.83
C MET A 227 -4.93 -9.41 39.19
N THR A 228 -5.17 -10.72 39.01
CA THR A 228 -4.24 -11.60 38.30
C THR A 228 -4.45 -11.47 36.79
N SER A 229 -3.50 -10.82 36.11
CA SER A 229 -3.50 -10.73 34.65
C SER A 229 -3.17 -12.10 34.06
N ARG A 230 -4.13 -12.72 33.36
CA ARG A 230 -3.90 -14.02 32.69
C ARG A 230 -3.54 -13.85 31.21
N VAL A 231 -2.57 -14.64 30.74
CA VAL A 231 -2.27 -14.75 29.31
C VAL A 231 -3.27 -15.71 28.67
N VAL A 232 -4.00 -15.25 27.66
CA VAL A 232 -4.92 -16.06 26.86
C VAL A 232 -4.25 -16.37 25.52
N ASN A 233 -4.10 -17.67 25.23
CA ASN A 233 -3.59 -18.15 23.95
C ASN A 233 -4.77 -18.55 23.05
N VAL A 234 -4.80 -17.98 21.84
CA VAL A 234 -5.84 -18.19 20.85
C VAL A 234 -5.22 -18.85 19.63
N THR A 235 -5.55 -20.12 19.40
CA THR A 235 -5.07 -20.85 18.22
C THR A 235 -5.85 -20.40 16.99
N ILE A 236 -5.14 -19.97 15.95
CA ILE A 236 -5.77 -19.59 14.68
C ILE A 236 -5.99 -20.87 13.86
N PRO A 237 -7.25 -21.22 13.50
CA PRO A 237 -7.53 -22.43 12.74
C PRO A 237 -6.94 -22.32 11.33
N SER A 238 -6.46 -23.42 10.76
CA SER A 238 -5.92 -23.46 9.39
C SER A 238 -6.98 -23.03 8.35
N TYR A 239 -6.53 -22.47 7.23
CA TYR A 239 -7.39 -22.03 6.13
C TYR A 239 -8.28 -23.16 5.60
N GLU A 240 -7.73 -24.36 5.44
CA GLU A 240 -8.43 -25.55 4.91
C GLU A 240 -9.57 -26.03 5.82
N MET A 241 -9.49 -25.75 7.13
CA MET A 241 -10.57 -26.08 8.07
C MET A 241 -11.76 -25.13 7.95
N VAL A 242 -11.55 -23.93 7.40
CA VAL A 242 -12.56 -22.87 7.32
C VAL A 242 -13.14 -22.78 5.91
N VAL A 243 -12.31 -22.94 4.89
CA VAL A 243 -12.70 -22.87 3.48
C VAL A 243 -12.61 -24.25 2.86
N GLY A 244 -13.77 -24.82 2.55
CA GLY A 244 -13.89 -26.11 1.87
C GLY A 244 -13.99 -25.95 0.36
N PRO A 245 -13.97 -27.06 -0.40
CA PRO A 245 -14.11 -27.06 -1.86
C PRO A 245 -15.46 -26.52 -2.35
N THR A 246 -16.47 -26.47 -1.48
CA THR A 246 -17.81 -25.98 -1.78
C THR A 246 -18.02 -24.50 -1.41
N THR A 247 -17.04 -23.86 -0.75
CA THR A 247 -17.16 -22.46 -0.33
C THR A 247 -17.05 -21.54 -1.54
N PRO A 248 -18.01 -20.64 -1.78
CA PRO A 248 -17.93 -19.71 -2.90
C PRO A 248 -16.74 -18.75 -2.74
N PRO A 249 -16.17 -18.25 -3.85
CA PRO A 249 -14.97 -17.41 -3.81
C PRO A 249 -15.18 -16.09 -3.05
N THR A 250 -16.40 -15.59 -2.99
CA THR A 250 -16.79 -14.40 -2.24
C THR A 250 -16.69 -14.61 -0.73
N GLU A 251 -17.16 -15.76 -0.24
CA GLU A 251 -17.02 -16.14 1.18
C GLU A 251 -15.56 -16.47 1.51
N ALA A 252 -14.86 -17.15 0.60
CA ALA A 252 -13.44 -17.45 0.75
C ALA A 252 -12.57 -16.17 0.89
N ALA A 253 -12.95 -15.08 0.22
CA ALA A 253 -12.30 -13.77 0.33
C ALA A 253 -12.59 -13.05 1.68
N CYS A 254 -13.63 -13.47 2.39
CA CYS A 254 -14.02 -12.97 3.71
C CYS A 254 -13.66 -13.95 4.85
N ALA A 255 -13.02 -15.10 4.53
CA ALA A 255 -12.73 -16.16 5.48
C ALA A 255 -11.95 -15.65 6.70
N ALA A 256 -10.90 -14.85 6.50
CA ALA A 256 -10.13 -14.27 7.60
C ALA A 256 -11.01 -13.42 8.54
N ALA A 257 -11.89 -12.59 7.99
CA ALA A 257 -12.80 -11.77 8.80
C ALA A 257 -13.78 -12.62 9.60
N THR A 258 -14.39 -13.63 8.97
CA THR A 258 -15.33 -14.55 9.66
C THR A 258 -14.64 -15.35 10.77
N THR A 259 -13.39 -15.78 10.57
CA THR A 259 -12.59 -16.43 11.61
C THR A 259 -12.31 -15.45 12.75
N CYS A 260 -11.93 -14.21 12.45
CA CYS A 260 -11.69 -13.20 13.47
C CYS A 260 -12.92 -12.92 14.34
N GLU A 261 -14.10 -12.77 13.74
CA GLU A 261 -15.34 -12.55 14.51
C GLU A 261 -15.63 -13.71 15.47
N ARG A 262 -15.47 -14.95 14.99
CA ARG A 262 -15.64 -16.14 15.82
C ARG A 262 -14.67 -16.16 16.99
N LEU A 263 -13.39 -15.87 16.75
CA LEU A 263 -12.36 -15.81 17.79
C LEU A 263 -12.61 -14.67 18.78
N ILE A 264 -13.04 -13.51 18.30
CA ILE A 264 -13.40 -12.36 19.13
C ILE A 264 -14.55 -12.72 20.08
N GLN A 265 -15.59 -13.38 19.58
CA GLN A 265 -16.74 -13.82 20.38
C GLN A 265 -16.34 -14.90 21.39
N GLN A 266 -15.59 -15.92 20.95
CA GLN A 266 -15.20 -17.05 21.77
C GLN A 266 -14.27 -16.66 22.93
N TYR A 267 -13.27 -15.81 22.66
CA TYR A 267 -12.24 -15.44 23.65
C TYR A 267 -12.44 -14.04 24.25
N LYS A 268 -13.55 -13.36 23.93
CA LYS A 268 -13.88 -11.99 24.39
C LYS A 268 -12.71 -11.00 24.19
N ILE A 269 -12.13 -11.00 22.99
CA ILE A 269 -10.93 -10.22 22.69
C ILE A 269 -11.24 -8.71 22.74
N PRO A 270 -10.43 -7.88 23.43
CA PRO A 270 -10.64 -6.43 23.50
C PRO A 270 -10.63 -5.73 22.14
N LYS A 271 -11.52 -4.74 21.93
CA LYS A 271 -11.65 -3.98 20.66
C LYS A 271 -10.33 -3.43 20.11
N ARG A 272 -9.43 -2.96 20.99
CA ARG A 272 -8.11 -2.43 20.61
C ARG A 272 -7.19 -3.44 19.91
N LEU A 273 -7.47 -4.74 20.04
CA LEU A 273 -6.70 -5.84 19.47
C LEU A 273 -7.36 -6.47 18.24
N HIS A 274 -8.61 -6.09 17.90
CA HIS A 274 -9.35 -6.69 16.78
C HIS A 274 -8.59 -6.55 15.45
N PHE A 275 -8.04 -5.36 15.18
CA PHE A 275 -7.24 -5.13 13.97
C PHE A 275 -5.94 -5.95 13.96
N GLN A 276 -5.29 -6.12 15.12
CA GLN A 276 -4.07 -6.91 15.23
C GLN A 276 -4.32 -8.41 15.04
N LEU A 277 -5.42 -8.93 15.60
CA LEU A 277 -5.87 -10.29 15.34
C LEU A 277 -6.18 -10.47 13.85
N PHE A 278 -6.87 -9.50 13.25
CA PHE A 278 -7.24 -9.56 11.84
C PHE A 278 -6.04 -9.63 10.90
N THR A 279 -5.03 -8.78 11.10
CA THR A 279 -3.81 -8.85 10.28
C THR A 279 -3.07 -10.17 10.49
N GLN A 280 -3.06 -10.73 11.69
CA GLN A 280 -2.42 -12.00 11.99
C GLN A 280 -3.15 -13.20 11.35
N VAL A 281 -4.48 -13.23 11.38
CA VAL A 281 -5.27 -14.28 10.70
C VAL A 281 -5.07 -14.20 9.18
N ARG A 282 -5.11 -13.00 8.60
CA ARG A 282 -4.82 -12.81 7.16
C ARG A 282 -3.42 -13.28 6.79
N ALA A 283 -2.42 -13.00 7.62
CA ALA A 283 -1.05 -13.47 7.39
C ALA A 283 -0.96 -14.99 7.41
N SER A 284 -1.64 -15.65 8.35
CA SER A 284 -1.75 -17.11 8.40
C SER A 284 -2.40 -17.66 7.11
N TYR A 285 -3.50 -17.05 6.68
CA TYR A 285 -4.28 -17.50 5.52
C TYR A 285 -3.62 -17.21 4.18
N ALA A 286 -2.64 -16.30 4.11
CA ALA A 286 -1.91 -16.02 2.89
C ALA A 286 -1.05 -17.21 2.43
N SER A 287 -0.69 -18.13 3.34
CA SER A 287 0.08 -19.34 3.03
C SER A 287 -0.59 -20.25 1.99
N ARG A 288 -1.92 -20.14 1.83
CA ARG A 288 -2.77 -20.95 0.93
C ARG A 288 -2.37 -20.94 -0.54
N SER A 289 -1.74 -19.88 -1.05
CA SER A 289 -1.37 -19.79 -2.46
C SER A 289 -0.23 -18.81 -2.71
N VAL A 290 0.51 -19.02 -3.80
CA VAL A 290 1.63 -18.14 -4.21
C VAL A 290 1.17 -16.69 -4.32
N LEU A 291 0.03 -16.45 -4.99
CA LEU A 291 -0.51 -15.11 -5.17
C LEU A 291 -0.90 -14.45 -3.84
N ALA A 292 -1.47 -15.20 -2.90
CA ALA A 292 -1.84 -14.66 -1.59
C ALA A 292 -0.60 -14.31 -0.76
N ARG A 293 0.46 -15.14 -0.82
CA ARG A 293 1.75 -14.85 -0.21
C ARG A 293 2.41 -13.59 -0.80
N GLU A 294 2.43 -13.48 -2.11
CA GLU A 294 2.93 -12.30 -2.81
C GLU A 294 2.16 -11.05 -2.40
N ASN A 295 0.82 -11.11 -2.40
CA ASN A 295 -0.02 -9.97 -2.01
C ASN A 295 0.20 -9.57 -0.55
N LEU A 296 0.40 -10.51 0.38
CA LEU A 296 0.72 -10.18 1.78
C LEU A 296 2.06 -9.44 1.89
N VAL A 297 3.09 -9.90 1.17
CA VAL A 297 4.40 -9.25 1.15
C VAL A 297 4.32 -7.85 0.55
N VAL A 298 3.63 -7.71 -0.59
CA VAL A 298 3.42 -6.41 -1.24
C VAL A 298 2.61 -5.45 -0.36
N GLU A 299 1.56 -5.94 0.32
CA GLU A 299 0.77 -5.13 1.27
C GLU A 299 1.63 -4.61 2.41
N ARG A 300 2.50 -5.47 2.97
CA ARG A 300 3.43 -5.06 4.03
C ARG A 300 4.43 -4.03 3.54
N LEU A 301 4.99 -4.19 2.33
CA LEU A 301 5.89 -3.21 1.74
C LEU A 301 5.17 -1.88 1.45
N HIS A 302 3.92 -1.90 0.98
CA HIS A 302 3.10 -0.71 0.84
C HIS A 302 2.85 -0.01 2.18
N ALA A 303 2.61 -0.76 3.26
CA ALA A 303 2.46 -0.19 4.59
C ALA A 303 3.75 0.50 5.07
N LEU A 304 4.92 -0.13 4.86
CA LEU A 304 6.22 0.47 5.16
C LEU A 304 6.47 1.75 4.34
N LEU A 305 6.17 1.71 3.04
CA LEU A 305 6.29 2.86 2.15
C LEU A 305 5.45 4.04 2.67
N ALA A 306 4.19 3.78 3.03
CA ALA A 306 3.30 4.79 3.60
C ALA A 306 3.81 5.32 4.95
N LEU A 307 4.30 4.45 5.85
CA LEU A 307 4.85 4.85 7.15
C LEU A 307 6.04 5.79 7.00
N PHE A 308 7.04 5.39 6.23
CA PHE A 308 8.27 6.16 6.07
C PHE A 308 8.05 7.45 5.29
N SER A 309 7.05 7.48 4.41
CA SER A 309 6.76 8.68 3.64
C SER A 309 5.85 9.66 4.38
N LEU A 310 4.80 9.20 5.06
CA LEU A 310 3.80 10.08 5.69
C LEU A 310 4.09 10.44 7.14
N PHE A 311 4.82 9.58 7.86
CA PHE A 311 5.00 9.66 9.31
C PHE A 311 6.49 9.54 9.69
N SER A 312 7.38 10.10 8.86
CA SER A 312 8.84 10.00 9.07
C SER A 312 9.33 10.62 10.37
N ASP A 313 8.56 11.56 10.92
CA ASP A 313 8.84 12.34 12.13
C ASP A 313 8.23 11.73 13.40
N ALA A 314 7.39 10.71 13.24
CA ALA A 314 6.69 10.06 14.32
C ALA A 314 7.64 9.18 15.14
N TRP A 315 7.71 9.41 16.46
CA TRP A 315 8.59 8.66 17.38
C TRP A 315 8.41 7.14 17.32
N ASP A 316 7.17 6.66 17.21
CA ASP A 316 6.85 5.24 17.11
C ASP A 316 7.33 4.61 15.79
N VAL A 317 7.42 5.40 14.72
CA VAL A 317 7.97 4.96 13.43
C VAL A 317 9.48 4.92 13.46
N THR A 318 10.14 5.94 14.03
CA THR A 318 11.60 5.96 14.20
C THR A 318 12.04 4.83 15.13
N ASN A 319 11.36 4.66 16.27
CA ASN A 319 11.62 3.58 17.22
C ASN A 319 11.38 2.19 16.58
N TYR A 320 10.40 2.05 15.69
CA TYR A 320 10.23 0.80 14.94
C TYR A 320 11.45 0.48 14.07
N VAL A 321 11.99 1.46 13.34
CA VAL A 321 13.20 1.25 12.52
C VAL A 321 14.43 0.93 13.39
N GLU A 322 14.59 1.63 14.52
CA GLU A 322 15.66 1.36 15.50
C GLU A 322 15.60 -0.06 16.08
N GLN A 323 14.40 -0.55 16.39
CA GLN A 323 14.18 -1.91 16.90
C GLN A 323 14.39 -3.00 15.83
N HIS A 324 14.43 -2.62 14.56
CA HIS A 324 14.59 -3.54 13.42
C HIS A 324 15.76 -3.11 12.51
N PRO A 325 17.02 -3.15 12.99
CA PRO A 325 18.18 -2.71 12.21
C PRO A 325 18.39 -3.53 10.92
N GLU A 326 17.95 -4.79 10.91
CA GLU A 326 18.01 -5.69 9.76
C GLU A 326 16.92 -5.43 8.71
N LEU A 327 15.95 -4.56 8.99
CA LEU A 327 14.84 -4.27 8.07
C LEU A 327 15.37 -3.77 6.72
N THR A 328 16.26 -2.78 6.76
CA THR A 328 16.85 -2.19 5.56
C THR A 328 17.63 -3.22 4.75
N ARG A 329 18.48 -4.01 5.42
CA ARG A 329 19.24 -5.09 4.77
C ARG A 329 18.30 -6.12 4.15
N SER A 330 17.22 -6.48 4.84
CA SER A 330 16.24 -7.43 4.37
C SER A 330 15.51 -6.93 3.11
N ILE A 331 15.17 -5.64 3.04
CA ILE A 331 14.51 -5.06 1.86
C ILE A 331 15.48 -5.00 0.67
N VAL A 332 16.76 -4.67 0.91
CA VAL A 332 17.80 -4.69 -0.14
C VAL A 332 17.98 -6.08 -0.73
N GLU A 333 17.94 -7.13 0.09
CA GLU A 333 18.09 -8.51 -0.40
C GLU A 333 16.98 -8.91 -1.40
N LEU A 334 15.79 -8.31 -1.31
CA LEU A 334 14.69 -8.57 -2.23
C LEU A 334 14.94 -8.06 -3.65
N ILE A 335 15.82 -7.07 -3.83
CA ILE A 335 16.09 -6.42 -5.12
C ILE A 335 17.43 -6.85 -5.74
N ARG A 336 18.18 -7.70 -5.03
CA ARG A 336 19.48 -8.19 -5.48
C ARG A 336 19.34 -9.09 -6.71
N VAL A 337 20.40 -9.12 -7.52
CA VAL A 337 20.42 -9.90 -8.77
C VAL A 337 20.29 -11.39 -8.47
N GLU A 338 20.88 -11.86 -7.37
CA GLU A 338 20.83 -13.27 -6.96
C GLU A 338 19.42 -13.75 -6.59
N SER A 339 18.52 -12.83 -6.23
CA SER A 339 17.14 -13.14 -5.84
C SER A 339 16.13 -12.88 -6.97
N ILE A 340 16.58 -12.44 -8.15
CA ILE A 340 15.73 -11.96 -9.24
C ILE A 340 14.76 -13.01 -9.77
N ASP A 341 15.21 -14.27 -9.84
CA ASP A 341 14.43 -15.41 -10.34
C ASP A 341 13.42 -15.94 -9.29
N ARG A 342 13.65 -15.62 -8.02
CA ARG A 342 12.84 -16.12 -6.89
C ARG A 342 11.86 -15.08 -6.37
N VAL A 343 12.12 -13.80 -6.60
CA VAL A 343 11.32 -12.69 -6.09
C VAL A 343 10.51 -12.04 -7.24
N PRO A 344 9.16 -12.07 -7.18
CA PRO A 344 8.31 -11.48 -8.19
C PRO A 344 8.61 -9.99 -8.42
N VAL A 345 8.48 -9.53 -9.67
CA VAL A 345 8.74 -8.13 -10.07
C VAL A 345 7.97 -7.14 -9.19
N ARG A 346 6.70 -7.44 -8.87
CA ARG A 346 5.87 -6.58 -8.00
C ARG A 346 6.51 -6.35 -6.63
N VAL A 347 7.04 -7.40 -6.00
CA VAL A 347 7.73 -7.31 -4.71
C VAL A 347 8.99 -6.44 -4.84
N ARG A 348 9.78 -6.64 -5.91
CA ARG A 348 11.02 -5.88 -6.16
C ARG A 348 10.75 -4.39 -6.36
N VAL A 349 9.77 -4.05 -7.20
CA VAL A 349 9.38 -2.66 -7.45
C VAL A 349 8.90 -1.99 -6.17
N THR A 350 8.03 -2.64 -5.38
CA THR A 350 7.58 -2.05 -4.10
C THR A 350 8.73 -1.93 -3.10
N ALA A 351 9.65 -2.90 -3.04
CA ALA A 351 10.85 -2.82 -2.20
C ALA A 351 11.74 -1.61 -2.56
N LEU A 352 11.96 -1.35 -3.85
CA LEU A 352 12.68 -0.16 -4.33
C LEU A 352 12.00 1.14 -3.87
N LEU A 353 10.67 1.21 -3.92
CA LEU A 353 9.93 2.37 -3.44
C LEU A 353 10.11 2.58 -1.93
N VAL A 354 10.12 1.51 -1.14
CA VAL A 354 10.36 1.59 0.32
C VAL A 354 11.79 2.09 0.62
N LEU A 355 12.80 1.55 -0.07
CA LEU A 355 14.20 2.02 0.07
C LEU A 355 14.32 3.50 -0.32
N THR A 356 13.64 3.88 -1.40
CA THR A 356 13.57 5.28 -1.86
C THR A 356 12.95 6.17 -0.78
N ALA A 357 11.91 5.72 -0.08
CA ALA A 357 11.30 6.47 1.02
C ALA A 357 12.22 6.60 2.24
N LEU A 358 12.95 5.54 2.60
CA LEU A 358 13.93 5.56 3.69
C LEU A 358 15.08 6.55 3.46
N VAL A 359 15.50 6.75 2.20
CA VAL A 359 16.52 7.73 1.83
C VAL A 359 15.93 9.14 1.72
N ASN A 360 14.71 9.26 1.19
CA ASN A 360 14.03 10.53 0.97
C ASN A 360 13.31 11.05 2.22
N ASP A 361 14.07 11.26 3.30
CA ASP A 361 13.53 11.87 4.51
C ASP A 361 13.01 13.29 4.24
N ARG A 362 11.71 13.51 4.48
CA ARG A 362 11.04 14.78 4.22
C ARG A 362 11.65 15.95 5.01
N ILE A 363 12.09 15.70 6.25
CA ILE A 363 12.74 16.74 7.08
C ILE A 363 14.11 17.12 6.50
N GLY A 364 14.75 16.17 5.81
CA GLY A 364 16.03 16.41 5.16
C GLY A 364 15.98 17.45 4.04
N ARG A 365 14.79 17.63 3.44
CA ARG A 365 14.59 18.55 2.31
C ARG A 365 14.40 20.00 2.71
N ALA A 366 14.17 20.28 4.00
CA ALA A 366 14.13 21.62 4.58
C ALA A 366 15.52 22.11 5.07
N GLY A 367 16.61 21.45 4.65
CA GLY A 367 17.99 21.84 4.97
C GLY A 367 18.64 21.09 6.14
N GLY A 368 17.99 20.06 6.68
CA GLY A 368 18.58 19.14 7.66
C GLY A 368 18.95 17.79 7.04
N MET A 369 19.49 16.84 7.82
CA MET A 369 19.25 15.41 7.56
C MET A 369 18.12 15.01 8.51
N GLY A 370 17.01 14.48 7.99
CA GLY A 370 15.95 13.99 8.86
C GLY A 370 16.35 12.69 9.60
N VAL A 371 15.57 12.34 10.62
CA VAL A 371 15.91 11.27 11.57
C VAL A 371 15.96 9.90 10.91
N LEU A 372 15.01 9.57 10.02
CA LEU A 372 15.00 8.31 9.29
C LEU A 372 16.13 8.23 8.27
N GLY A 373 16.42 9.34 7.58
CA GLY A 373 17.55 9.39 6.63
C GLY A 373 18.90 9.15 7.30
N ARG A 374 19.08 9.59 8.56
CA ARG A 374 20.29 9.31 9.36
C ARG A 374 20.38 7.86 9.83
N GLN A 375 19.24 7.23 10.07
CA GLN A 375 19.13 5.84 10.54
C GLN A 375 19.10 4.83 9.39
N SER A 376 18.88 5.33 8.17
CA SER A 376 18.81 4.53 6.96
C SER A 376 20.20 4.03 6.57
N ASN A 377 20.45 2.74 6.81
CA ASN A 377 21.64 2.03 6.35
C ASN A 377 21.51 1.60 4.87
N VAL A 378 20.64 2.24 4.07
CA VAL A 378 20.34 1.80 2.68
C VAL A 378 21.59 1.81 1.82
N LEU A 379 22.36 2.92 1.82
CA LEU A 379 23.58 3.04 1.02
C LEU A 379 24.62 2.00 1.44
N GLN A 380 24.82 1.81 2.75
CA GLN A 380 25.72 0.79 3.26
C GLN A 380 25.28 -0.64 2.88
N ALA A 381 23.97 -0.91 2.94
CA ALA A 381 23.41 -2.21 2.57
C ALA A 381 23.49 -2.50 1.06
N LEU A 382 23.46 -1.45 0.24
CA LEU A 382 23.73 -1.49 -1.20
C LEU A 382 25.23 -1.59 -1.53
N GLY A 383 26.12 -1.59 -0.53
CA GLY A 383 27.57 -1.66 -0.74
C GLY A 383 28.23 -0.32 -1.08
N VAL A 384 27.49 0.79 -1.03
CA VAL A 384 28.04 2.13 -1.25
C VAL A 384 28.86 2.52 -0.01
N VAL A 385 30.18 2.38 -0.11
CA VAL A 385 31.11 2.80 0.94
C VAL A 385 31.10 4.33 0.98
N LYS A 386 30.82 4.89 2.16
CA LYS A 386 30.97 6.31 2.43
C LYS A 386 32.46 6.64 2.32
N GLY A 387 32.90 7.17 1.18
CA GLY A 387 34.25 7.70 1.03
C GLY A 387 34.50 8.69 2.17
N THR A 388 35.42 8.37 3.06
CA THR A 388 35.79 9.25 4.18
C THR A 388 36.47 10.50 3.60
N PRO A 389 35.95 11.71 3.83
CA PRO A 389 36.72 12.90 3.59
C PRO A 389 37.63 13.08 4.81
N HIS A 390 38.93 12.82 4.66
CA HIS A 390 40.07 13.55 5.25
C HIS A 390 41.31 12.64 5.43
N ALA A 391 42.39 12.97 4.73
CA ALA A 391 43.70 13.29 5.33
C ALA A 391 44.68 13.73 4.24
N THR A 392 45.07 15.00 4.26
CA THR A 392 46.34 15.45 3.69
C THR A 392 47.46 14.71 4.42
N GLY A 393 47.98 13.67 3.80
CA GLY A 393 49.15 12.93 4.27
C GLY A 393 49.94 12.47 3.06
N SER A 394 51.12 13.03 2.86
CA SER A 394 52.03 12.64 1.80
C SER A 394 52.41 11.18 1.91
N ALA A 395 52.00 10.36 0.94
CA ALA A 395 52.72 9.16 0.55
C ALA A 395 52.43 8.88 -0.94
N SER A 396 53.51 8.76 -1.69
CA SER A 396 53.57 8.46 -3.12
C SER A 396 52.78 7.19 -3.50
N PRO A 397 52.28 7.07 -4.75
CA PRO A 397 51.49 5.91 -5.17
C PRO A 397 52.40 4.72 -5.53
N PRO A 398 52.00 3.46 -5.27
CA PRO A 398 52.38 2.35 -6.10
C PRO A 398 51.32 2.09 -7.20
N ALA A 399 51.79 1.41 -8.23
CA ALA A 399 51.23 1.35 -9.57
C ALA A 399 49.84 0.70 -9.71
N LEU A 400 49.13 1.23 -10.72
CA LEU A 400 48.11 0.62 -11.58
C LEU A 400 47.98 -0.91 -11.49
N ALA A 401 46.83 -1.36 -10.99
CA ALA A 401 46.17 -2.58 -11.43
C ALA A 401 44.73 -2.20 -11.81
N SER A 402 44.31 -2.63 -13.00
CA SER A 402 43.03 -2.34 -13.63
C SER A 402 41.90 -3.13 -12.97
N ASP A 403 40.97 -2.46 -12.28
CA ASP A 403 39.69 -3.03 -11.89
C ASP A 403 38.59 -2.58 -12.86
N THR A 404 38.26 -3.45 -13.80
CA THR A 404 37.13 -3.34 -14.73
C THR A 404 35.81 -3.86 -14.13
N ALA A 405 35.75 -4.08 -12.81
CA ALA A 405 34.60 -4.73 -12.17
C ALA A 405 33.49 -3.75 -11.70
N ASP A 406 33.84 -2.51 -11.32
CA ASP A 406 32.86 -1.55 -10.77
C ASP A 406 31.94 -0.94 -11.83
N THR A 407 32.41 -0.84 -13.09
CA THR A 407 31.59 -0.30 -14.19
C THR A 407 30.52 -1.29 -14.68
N ASP A 408 30.71 -2.58 -14.45
CA ASP A 408 29.79 -3.63 -14.89
C ASP A 408 28.57 -3.77 -13.94
N MET A 409 28.78 -3.47 -12.65
CA MET A 409 27.71 -3.47 -11.64
C MET A 409 26.77 -2.26 -11.79
N ASP A 410 27.32 -1.07 -12.10
CA ASP A 410 26.53 0.14 -12.37
C ASP A 410 25.73 0.03 -13.68
N MET A 411 26.30 -0.59 -14.73
CA MET A 411 25.55 -0.91 -15.94
C MET A 411 24.45 -1.93 -15.68
N SER A 412 24.70 -2.94 -14.86
CA SER A 412 23.69 -3.96 -14.52
C SER A 412 22.50 -3.37 -13.74
N LEU A 413 22.75 -2.43 -12.82
CA LEU A 413 21.70 -1.68 -12.10
C LEU A 413 20.91 -0.76 -13.03
N ALA A 414 21.59 -0.05 -13.95
CA ALA A 414 20.93 0.79 -14.93
C ALA A 414 20.10 -0.04 -15.93
N VAL A 415 20.61 -1.18 -16.39
CA VAL A 415 19.90 -2.12 -17.27
C VAL A 415 18.71 -2.75 -16.53
N ALA A 416 18.86 -3.14 -15.26
CA ALA A 416 17.75 -3.64 -14.45
C ALA A 416 16.67 -2.56 -14.22
N PHE A 417 17.05 -1.30 -14.05
CA PHE A 417 16.11 -0.19 -13.93
C PHE A 417 15.37 0.09 -15.25
N VAL A 418 16.09 0.05 -16.39
CA VAL A 418 15.50 0.22 -17.72
C VAL A 418 14.58 -0.96 -18.05
N GLN A 419 15.00 -2.21 -17.86
CA GLN A 419 14.19 -3.41 -18.11
C GLN A 419 12.95 -3.46 -17.20
N ALA A 420 13.09 -3.14 -15.90
CA ALA A 420 11.95 -3.08 -14.98
C ALA A 420 10.93 -1.98 -15.31
N THR A 421 11.32 -0.95 -16.08
CA THR A 421 10.43 0.15 -16.50
C THR A 421 9.93 0.01 -17.95
N THR A 422 10.57 -0.82 -18.78
CA THR A 422 10.19 -1.03 -20.19
C THR A 422 9.35 -2.29 -20.45
N ASP A 423 9.31 -3.25 -19.52
CA ASP A 423 8.44 -4.45 -19.66
C ASP A 423 6.94 -4.19 -19.35
N LEU A 424 6.54 -2.92 -19.16
CA LEU A 424 5.14 -2.53 -19.12
C LEU A 424 4.61 -2.29 -20.54
N LEU A 425 4.29 -3.39 -21.23
CA LEU A 425 3.49 -3.49 -22.45
C LEU A 425 4.02 -2.75 -23.68
N SER A 426 4.04 -3.42 -24.83
CA SER A 426 4.35 -2.76 -26.10
C SER A 426 3.31 -1.66 -26.36
N PRO A 427 3.70 -0.47 -26.86
CA PRO A 427 2.76 0.62 -27.18
C PRO A 427 1.63 0.19 -28.13
N GLN A 428 1.89 -0.84 -28.95
CA GLN A 428 0.92 -1.40 -29.90
C GLN A 428 -0.16 -2.27 -29.23
N GLU A 429 0.13 -2.93 -28.11
CA GLU A 429 -0.87 -3.70 -27.34
C GLU A 429 -1.76 -2.79 -26.48
N ALA A 430 -1.21 -1.69 -25.97
CA ALA A 430 -1.97 -0.64 -25.28
C ALA A 430 -2.98 0.06 -26.21
N GLU A 431 -2.60 0.28 -27.48
CA GLU A 431 -3.46 0.92 -28.49
C GLU A 431 -4.63 0.02 -28.91
N VAL A 432 -4.40 -1.29 -29.06
CA VAL A 432 -5.46 -2.28 -29.38
C VAL A 432 -6.47 -2.43 -28.23
N LEU A 433 -6.02 -2.37 -26.97
CA LEU A 433 -6.90 -2.41 -25.79
C LEU A 433 -7.67 -1.09 -25.58
N PHE A 434 -7.00 0.06 -25.81
CA PHE A 434 -7.62 1.39 -25.75
C PHE A 434 -8.70 1.55 -26.83
N CYS A 435 -8.46 1.03 -28.04
CA CYS A 435 -9.47 0.96 -29.10
C CYS A 435 -10.64 0.05 -28.76
N THR A 436 -10.45 -1.04 -28.00
CA THR A 436 -11.54 -1.96 -27.63
C THR A 436 -12.46 -1.33 -26.58
N CYS A 437 -11.90 -0.66 -25.56
CA CYS A 437 -12.68 0.14 -24.60
C CYS A 437 -13.40 1.33 -25.26
N LEU A 438 -12.74 2.07 -26.15
CA LEU A 438 -13.36 3.19 -26.86
C LEU A 438 -14.40 2.74 -27.91
N ARG A 439 -14.22 1.58 -28.55
CA ARG A 439 -15.23 0.99 -29.46
C ARG A 439 -16.47 0.56 -28.69
N TYR A 440 -16.31 -0.06 -27.51
CA TYR A 440 -17.42 -0.32 -26.58
C TYR A 440 -18.13 0.98 -26.15
N LEU A 441 -17.38 2.05 -25.90
CA LEU A 441 -17.93 3.38 -25.57
C LEU A 441 -18.61 4.07 -26.77
N SER A 442 -18.19 3.79 -28.01
CA SER A 442 -18.79 4.37 -29.23
C SER A 442 -20.07 3.66 -29.67
N ALA A 443 -20.21 2.37 -29.36
CA ALA A 443 -21.40 1.59 -29.69
C ALA A 443 -22.65 2.00 -28.88
N TYR A 444 -22.46 2.71 -27.75
CA TYR A 444 -23.53 3.18 -26.86
C TYR A 444 -23.95 4.64 -27.10
N LYS A 445 -23.41 5.29 -28.14
CA LYS A 445 -23.88 6.61 -28.60
C LYS A 445 -24.94 6.52 -29.71
N ARG A 446 -25.54 5.34 -29.92
CA ARG A 446 -26.72 5.14 -30.78
C ARG A 446 -27.90 4.64 -29.98
#